data_AF-A0A9P4XFL6-F1
#
_entry.id   AF-A0A9P4XFL6-F1
#
_cell.length_a   1.000
_cell.length_b   1.000
_cell.length_c   1.000
_cell.angle_alpha   90.00
_cell.angle_beta   90.00
_cell.angle_gamma   90.00
#
_symmetry.space_group_name_H-M   'P 1'
#
loop_
_entity.id
_entity.type
_entity.pdbx_description
1 polymer ?
#
loop_
_entity_poly.entity_id
_entity_poly.type
_entity_poly.pdbx_seq_one_letter_code
_entity_poly.pdbx_strand_id
1 'polypeptide(L)'
;MANPPFGSKSLRLPIRQVLRERRQSRHQTPKSAESPNMGGCMSSNNDEVEQKKRSQAIDKELDEDSKRLRKECKILLLGSGESGKSTIVKQMKIIHLKGYSEEELYNYRPTVFKNLVECAKAVITAMQQFNIELVQEDNRSFADFLIDYQAESGPQAHIDPQVGLAVQAIWSDPAKDQLMEHQTEFYLMDSAEYFFQEAMRIVAPDYLPNEMDVLRARTKTTGIYETRFQMGQLSIHMFDVGGQRSERKKWIHCFENVTSIIFCVALSEYDQVLLEESSQNRMMESLLLFDSVVNSRWFMRTSIILFLNKVDIFKQKLGRSPLSNYFPDYTGGIDVNKAAKYLLWRFNQVNRAHLNLYPHLTQATDTSNIRLVFAAVKETILNNALKDSGIL
;
A
#
# COMPACT_ATOMS: atom_id res chain seq x y z
N MET A 1 38.93 -33.17 -18.79
CA MET A 1 38.28 -32.02 -19.46
C MET A 1 37.84 -31.06 -18.36
N ALA A 2 38.29 -29.82 -18.46
CA ALA A 2 38.40 -28.87 -17.35
C ALA A 2 37.11 -28.05 -17.12
N ASN A 3 36.83 -27.75 -15.84
CA ASN A 3 35.90 -26.72 -15.39
C ASN A 3 36.39 -25.31 -15.80
N PRO A 4 35.50 -24.38 -16.21
CA PRO A 4 35.85 -22.97 -16.31
C PRO A 4 35.57 -22.23 -14.98
N PRO A 5 36.39 -21.21 -14.62
CA PRO A 5 36.22 -20.43 -13.40
C PRO A 5 35.28 -19.24 -13.62
N PHE A 6 34.29 -19.06 -12.75
CA PHE A 6 33.51 -17.82 -12.68
C PHE A 6 34.32 -16.72 -11.97
N GLY A 7 34.89 -15.81 -12.77
CA GLY A 7 35.54 -14.61 -12.30
C GLY A 7 34.54 -13.54 -11.84
N SER A 8 34.79 -13.00 -10.65
CA SER A 8 34.16 -11.79 -10.12
C SER A 8 34.40 -10.59 -11.05
N LYS A 9 33.33 -10.04 -11.66
CA LYS A 9 33.37 -8.73 -12.33
C LYS A 9 32.42 -7.75 -11.66
N SER A 10 33.02 -6.85 -10.90
CA SER A 10 32.48 -5.58 -10.41
C SER A 10 32.03 -4.72 -11.60
N LEU A 11 30.73 -4.59 -11.82
CA LEU A 11 30.13 -3.58 -12.70
C LEU A 11 30.08 -2.23 -11.97
N ARG A 12 31.22 -1.52 -11.96
CA ARG A 12 31.24 -0.06 -11.76
C ARG A 12 31.15 0.59 -13.14
N LEU A 13 30.00 1.13 -13.49
CA LEU A 13 29.84 2.05 -14.63
C LEU A 13 29.97 3.51 -14.15
N PRO A 14 30.42 4.44 -15.01
CA PRO A 14 31.12 5.64 -14.58
C PRO A 14 30.19 6.86 -14.42
N ILE A 15 29.94 7.26 -13.17
CA ILE A 15 29.23 8.50 -12.77
C ILE A 15 29.97 9.79 -13.20
N ARG A 16 31.18 9.69 -13.76
CA ARG A 16 31.99 10.86 -14.15
C ARG A 16 31.64 11.48 -15.50
N GLN A 17 30.79 10.85 -16.33
CA GLN A 17 30.47 11.39 -17.65
C GLN A 17 29.21 12.29 -17.65
N VAL A 18 28.25 12.06 -16.74
CA VAL A 18 27.01 12.86 -16.63
C VAL A 18 27.22 14.22 -15.97
N LEU A 19 28.25 14.38 -15.14
CA LEU A 19 28.57 15.65 -14.48
C LEU A 19 29.39 16.63 -15.34
N ARG A 20 29.90 16.19 -16.50
CA ARG A 20 30.71 17.04 -17.38
C ARG A 20 29.86 17.81 -18.41
N GLU A 21 28.72 17.27 -18.80
CA GLU A 21 27.80 17.91 -19.76
C GLU A 21 26.94 19.03 -19.13
N ARG A 22 26.69 19.01 -17.82
CA ARG A 22 25.98 20.10 -17.12
C ARG A 22 26.84 21.35 -16.82
N ARG A 23 28.16 21.30 -17.04
CA ARG A 23 29.05 22.45 -16.85
C ARG A 23 29.40 23.21 -18.13
N GLN A 24 29.06 22.69 -19.31
CA GLN A 24 29.36 23.36 -20.60
C GLN A 24 28.20 24.22 -21.14
N SER A 25 27.02 24.23 -20.51
CA SER A 25 25.89 25.08 -20.91
C SER A 25 25.81 26.45 -20.23
N ARG A 26 26.79 26.79 -19.38
CA ARG A 26 26.94 28.14 -18.81
C ARG A 26 28.31 28.65 -19.20
N HIS A 27 28.46 29.26 -20.38
CA HIS A 27 29.43 30.30 -20.74
C HIS A 27 29.42 30.45 -22.29
N GLN A 28 28.45 31.20 -22.81
CA GLN A 28 28.55 31.84 -24.12
C GLN A 28 28.00 33.26 -24.00
N THR A 29 28.89 34.21 -23.76
CA THR A 29 28.67 35.64 -24.03
C THR A 29 29.11 35.93 -25.46
N PRO A 30 28.29 36.59 -26.32
CA PRO A 30 28.74 37.00 -27.63
C PRO A 30 29.60 38.27 -27.55
N LYS A 31 30.72 38.28 -28.28
CA LYS A 31 31.52 39.46 -28.59
C LYS A 31 30.89 40.18 -29.79
N SER A 32 30.65 41.49 -29.67
CA SER A 32 30.49 42.40 -30.83
C SER A 32 31.14 43.76 -30.53
N ALA A 33 31.66 44.38 -31.59
CA ALA A 33 32.68 45.42 -31.67
C ALA A 33 32.26 46.85 -31.22
N GLU A 34 33.28 47.67 -30.99
CA GLU A 34 33.32 49.13 -30.71
C GLU A 34 32.58 49.95 -31.80
N SER A 35 31.97 51.14 -31.64
CA SER A 35 32.24 52.39 -30.88
C SER A 35 30.97 53.32 -30.99
N PRO A 36 30.99 54.62 -30.65
CA PRO A 36 30.97 55.26 -29.33
C PRO A 36 29.71 56.14 -29.12
N ASN A 37 29.17 56.25 -27.90
CA ASN A 37 28.62 57.53 -27.42
C ASN A 37 28.22 57.48 -25.94
N MET A 38 28.60 58.53 -25.22
CA MET A 38 28.03 58.85 -23.91
C MET A 38 26.52 59.05 -24.03
N GLY A 39 25.76 58.24 -23.31
CA GLY A 39 24.34 58.42 -23.08
C GLY A 39 23.97 57.72 -21.78
N GLY A 40 23.75 58.50 -20.72
CA GLY A 40 23.39 57.97 -19.42
C GLY A 40 22.12 57.12 -19.49
N CYS A 41 22.19 55.89 -19.00
CA CYS A 41 21.04 55.04 -18.77
C CYS A 41 21.12 54.52 -17.33
N MET A 42 20.30 55.10 -16.44
CA MET A 42 20.17 54.73 -15.02
C MET A 42 19.39 53.40 -14.82
N SER A 43 19.33 52.54 -15.83
CA SER A 43 18.50 51.33 -15.86
C SER A 43 19.21 50.08 -15.32
N SER A 44 20.53 49.97 -15.43
CA SER A 44 21.28 48.77 -14.99
C SER A 44 21.35 48.59 -13.47
N ASN A 45 21.38 49.68 -12.69
CA ASN A 45 21.38 49.57 -11.23
C ASN A 45 20.03 49.09 -10.67
N ASN A 46 18.91 49.41 -11.32
CA ASN A 46 17.60 48.96 -10.87
C ASN A 46 17.40 47.46 -11.15
N ASP A 47 17.86 46.97 -12.30
CA ASP A 47 17.79 45.55 -12.65
C ASP A 47 18.67 44.69 -11.72
N GLU A 48 19.88 45.14 -11.35
CA GLU A 48 20.74 44.44 -10.39
C GLU A 48 20.15 44.43 -8.98
N VAL A 49 19.55 45.54 -8.54
CA VAL A 49 18.87 45.63 -7.23
C VAL A 49 17.63 44.74 -7.21
N GLU A 50 16.87 44.67 -8.31
CA GLU A 50 15.70 43.81 -8.42
C GLU A 50 16.09 42.33 -8.47
N GLN A 51 17.14 41.97 -9.20
CA GLN A 51 17.70 40.61 -9.20
C GLN A 51 18.20 40.19 -7.81
N LYS A 52 18.87 41.09 -7.08
CA LYS A 52 19.32 40.82 -5.71
C LYS A 52 18.14 40.63 -4.76
N LYS A 53 17.08 41.43 -4.88
CA LYS A 53 15.83 41.25 -4.11
C LYS A 53 15.14 39.93 -4.44
N ARG A 54 15.07 39.54 -5.72
CA ARG A 54 14.53 38.24 -6.13
C ARG A 54 15.37 37.09 -5.58
N SER A 55 16.70 37.16 -5.66
CA SER A 55 17.59 36.15 -5.08
C SER A 55 17.39 36.02 -3.57
N GLN A 56 17.34 37.14 -2.85
CA GLN A 56 17.09 37.12 -1.40
C GLN A 56 15.71 36.57 -1.03
N ALA A 57 14.68 36.85 -1.84
CA ALA A 57 13.36 36.28 -1.65
C ALA A 57 13.37 34.75 -1.84
N ILE A 58 14.05 34.27 -2.89
CA ILE A 58 14.25 32.83 -3.15
C ILE A 58 15.03 32.18 -2.00
N ASP A 59 16.13 32.78 -1.55
CA ASP A 59 16.95 32.25 -0.45
C ASP A 59 16.14 32.16 0.85
N LYS A 60 15.28 33.15 1.11
CA LYS A 60 14.36 33.14 2.26
C LYS A 60 13.32 32.03 2.14
N GLU A 61 12.70 31.88 0.97
CA GLU A 61 11.73 30.81 0.70
C GLU A 61 12.37 29.42 0.86
N LEU A 62 13.60 29.24 0.37
CA LEU A 62 14.37 28.01 0.52
C LEU A 62 14.72 27.69 1.98
N ASP A 63 15.06 28.70 2.80
CA ASP A 63 15.33 28.49 4.22
C ASP A 63 14.05 28.14 5.01
N GLU A 64 12.94 28.79 4.70
CA GLU A 64 11.62 28.47 5.27
C GLU A 64 11.17 27.05 4.88
N ASP A 65 11.34 26.66 3.62
CA ASP A 65 11.07 25.31 3.14
C ASP A 65 12.00 24.27 3.77
N SER A 66 13.29 24.58 3.92
CA SER A 66 14.23 23.69 4.61
C SER A 66 13.82 23.46 6.07
N LYS A 67 13.42 24.51 6.78
CA LYS A 67 12.92 24.42 8.17
C LYS A 67 11.63 23.61 8.25
N ARG A 68 10.72 23.76 7.28
CA ARG A 68 9.47 22.99 7.20
C ARG A 68 9.75 21.51 6.93
N LEU A 69 10.59 21.19 5.95
CA LEU A 69 10.98 19.82 5.61
C LEU A 69 11.71 19.12 6.77
N ARG A 70 12.54 19.85 7.54
CA ARG A 70 13.17 19.30 8.75
C ARG A 70 12.18 18.91 9.85
N LYS A 71 10.96 19.45 9.83
CA LYS A 71 9.89 19.14 10.79
C LYS A 71 8.88 18.13 10.24
N GLU A 72 9.01 17.74 8.97
CA GLU A 72 8.13 16.78 8.33
C GLU A 72 8.57 15.35 8.67
N CYS A 73 7.66 14.56 9.23
CA CYS A 73 7.89 13.16 9.54
C CYS A 73 7.53 12.31 8.33
N LYS A 74 8.56 11.76 7.68
CA LYS A 74 8.40 10.88 6.53
C LYS A 74 8.09 9.46 7.00
N ILE A 75 6.90 8.96 6.65
CA ILE A 75 6.44 7.61 6.96
C ILE A 75 6.35 6.80 5.67
N LEU A 76 6.97 5.61 5.67
CA LEU A 76 6.92 4.70 4.54
C LEU A 76 6.05 3.47 4.87
N LEU A 77 5.01 3.22 4.06
CA LEU A 77 4.20 2.01 4.17
C LEU A 77 4.83 0.88 3.34
N LEU A 78 5.30 -0.17 3.98
CA LEU A 78 5.89 -1.34 3.32
C LEU A 78 5.11 -2.62 3.64
N GLY A 79 5.32 -3.66 2.84
CA GLY A 79 4.66 -4.96 3.01
C GLY A 79 4.22 -5.57 1.67
N SER A 80 3.90 -6.87 1.71
CA SER A 80 3.46 -7.65 0.54
C SER A 80 2.21 -7.06 -0.15
N GLY A 81 1.89 -7.55 -1.35
CA GLY A 81 0.60 -7.24 -1.97
C GLY A 81 -0.55 -7.54 -1.02
N GLU A 82 -1.59 -6.71 -1.03
CA GLU A 82 -2.83 -6.90 -0.23
C GLU A 82 -2.67 -6.89 1.29
N SER A 83 -1.50 -6.57 1.85
CA SER A 83 -1.32 -6.54 3.30
C SER A 83 -2.09 -5.44 4.04
N GLY A 84 -2.73 -4.51 3.31
CA GLY A 84 -3.58 -3.44 3.85
C GLY A 84 -2.98 -2.04 3.83
N LYS A 85 -1.83 -1.83 3.17
CA LYS A 85 -1.15 -0.51 3.06
C LYS A 85 -2.08 0.59 2.55
N SER A 86 -2.67 0.41 1.36
CA SER A 86 -3.55 1.41 0.78
C SER A 86 -4.83 1.62 1.60
N THR A 87 -5.31 0.59 2.32
CA THR A 87 -6.43 0.73 3.27
C THR A 87 -6.05 1.65 4.44
N ILE A 88 -4.82 1.58 4.94
CA ILE A 88 -4.33 2.49 5.97
C ILE A 88 -4.27 3.94 5.45
N VAL A 89 -3.83 4.16 4.21
CA VAL A 89 -3.89 5.51 3.61
C VAL A 89 -5.32 6.02 3.50
N LYS A 90 -6.25 5.17 3.07
CA LYS A 90 -7.68 5.52 3.03
C LYS A 90 -8.20 5.90 4.42
N GLN A 91 -7.81 5.17 5.46
CA GLN A 91 -8.13 5.54 6.85
C GLN A 91 -7.49 6.87 7.26
N MET A 92 -6.26 7.18 6.86
CA MET A 92 -5.66 8.49 7.16
C MET A 92 -6.45 9.63 6.53
N LYS A 93 -7.01 9.41 5.34
CA LYS A 93 -7.90 10.38 4.71
C LYS A 93 -9.20 10.58 5.49
N ILE A 94 -9.84 9.50 5.94
CA ILE A 94 -11.03 9.54 6.79
C ILE A 94 -10.76 10.26 8.12
N ILE A 95 -9.65 9.93 8.76
CA ILE A 95 -9.34 10.38 10.12
C ILE A 95 -8.80 11.82 10.13
N HIS A 96 -7.96 12.20 9.16
CA HIS A 96 -7.18 13.45 9.19
C HIS A 96 -7.46 14.42 8.04
N LEU A 97 -8.16 14.01 6.97
CA LEU A 97 -8.39 14.83 5.77
C LEU A 97 -9.88 15.04 5.44
N LYS A 98 -10.74 15.04 6.46
CA LYS A 98 -12.20 15.27 6.33
C LYS A 98 -12.96 14.24 5.50
N GLY A 99 -12.41 13.03 5.33
CA GLY A 99 -13.08 11.96 4.59
C GLY A 99 -13.04 12.14 3.07
N TYR A 100 -14.05 11.58 2.41
CA TYR A 100 -14.20 11.61 0.97
C TYR A 100 -15.34 12.53 0.58
N SER A 101 -15.13 13.37 -0.43
CA SER A 101 -16.23 14.14 -1.02
C SER A 101 -17.16 13.24 -1.82
N GLU A 102 -18.40 13.69 -2.10
CA GLU A 102 -19.33 12.94 -2.95
C GLU A 102 -18.75 12.65 -4.34
N GLU A 103 -18.01 13.60 -4.93
CA GLU A 103 -17.32 13.42 -6.21
C GLU A 103 -16.27 12.31 -6.13
N GLU A 104 -15.49 12.25 -5.03
CA GLU A 104 -14.50 11.21 -4.83
C GLU A 104 -15.15 9.84 -4.61
N LEU A 105 -16.22 9.79 -3.81
CA LEU A 105 -17.03 8.57 -3.62
C LEU A 105 -17.59 8.09 -4.95
N TYR A 106 -18.14 8.98 -5.77
CA TYR A 106 -18.66 8.67 -7.10
C TYR A 106 -17.58 8.06 -8.00
N ASN A 107 -16.36 8.59 -7.96
CA ASN A 107 -15.21 8.04 -8.70
C ASN A 107 -14.79 6.63 -8.25
N TYR A 108 -15.23 6.15 -7.09
CA TYR A 108 -15.00 4.75 -6.66
C TYR A 108 -16.01 3.75 -7.24
N ARG A 109 -17.16 4.19 -7.80
CA ARG A 109 -18.18 3.28 -8.35
C ARG A 109 -17.62 2.23 -9.31
N PRO A 110 -16.81 2.58 -10.33
CA PRO A 110 -16.33 1.59 -11.28
C PRO A 110 -15.43 0.54 -10.62
N THR A 111 -14.67 0.95 -9.59
CA THR A 111 -13.82 0.03 -8.83
C THR A 111 -14.67 -0.95 -8.02
N VAL A 112 -15.73 -0.46 -7.35
CA VAL A 112 -16.62 -1.32 -6.55
C VAL A 112 -17.39 -2.29 -7.45
N PHE A 113 -17.92 -1.81 -8.58
CA PHE A 113 -18.60 -2.64 -9.58
C PHE A 113 -17.69 -3.75 -10.10
N LYS A 114 -16.46 -3.37 -10.49
CA LYS A 114 -15.45 -4.33 -10.92
C LYS A 114 -15.14 -5.35 -9.83
N ASN A 115 -14.95 -4.93 -8.58
CA ASN A 115 -14.66 -5.86 -7.49
C ASN A 115 -15.81 -6.81 -7.20
N LEU A 116 -17.07 -6.34 -7.23
CA LEU A 116 -18.26 -7.18 -7.08
C LEU A 116 -18.29 -8.29 -8.14
N VAL A 117 -18.15 -7.91 -9.42
CA VAL A 117 -18.17 -8.84 -10.56
C VAL A 117 -16.97 -9.80 -10.52
N GLU A 118 -15.76 -9.31 -10.25
CA GLU A 118 -14.56 -10.16 -10.16
C GLU A 118 -14.66 -11.18 -9.01
N CYS A 119 -15.21 -10.80 -7.86
CA CYS A 119 -15.44 -11.74 -6.76
C CYS A 119 -16.46 -12.81 -7.15
N ALA A 120 -17.55 -12.43 -7.80
CA ALA A 120 -18.59 -13.36 -8.24
C ALA A 120 -18.03 -14.36 -9.27
N LYS A 121 -17.28 -13.87 -10.26
CA LYS A 121 -16.58 -14.72 -11.24
C LYS A 121 -15.61 -15.68 -10.57
N ALA A 122 -14.82 -15.22 -9.59
CA ALA A 122 -13.87 -16.07 -8.87
C ALA A 122 -14.57 -17.23 -8.15
N VAL A 123 -15.74 -16.98 -7.53
CA VAL A 123 -16.56 -18.03 -6.90
C VAL A 123 -17.04 -19.05 -7.94
N ILE A 124 -17.60 -18.59 -9.07
CA ILE A 124 -18.13 -19.48 -10.12
C ILE A 124 -17.00 -20.30 -10.76
N THR A 125 -15.87 -19.67 -11.07
CA THR A 125 -14.70 -20.36 -11.63
C THR A 125 -14.14 -21.40 -10.65
N ALA A 126 -14.12 -21.10 -9.35
CA ALA A 126 -13.70 -22.07 -8.35
C ALA A 126 -14.70 -23.24 -8.25
N MET A 127 -16.01 -23.00 -8.27
CA MET A 127 -17.02 -24.07 -8.33
C MET A 127 -16.79 -24.99 -9.54
N GLN A 128 -16.53 -24.43 -10.72
CA GLN A 128 -16.21 -25.20 -11.92
C GLN A 128 -14.90 -26.01 -11.76
N GLN A 129 -13.85 -25.40 -11.19
CA GLN A 129 -12.56 -26.05 -10.96
C GLN A 129 -12.68 -27.27 -10.04
N PHE A 130 -13.51 -27.19 -8.99
CA PHE A 130 -13.71 -28.28 -8.03
C PHE A 130 -14.88 -29.20 -8.40
N ASN A 131 -15.49 -29.02 -9.59
CA ASN A 131 -16.66 -29.77 -10.05
C ASN A 131 -17.85 -29.72 -9.07
N ILE A 132 -18.08 -28.56 -8.48
CA ILE A 132 -19.21 -28.29 -7.58
C ILE A 132 -20.35 -27.74 -8.42
N GLU A 133 -21.43 -28.51 -8.53
CA GLU A 133 -22.63 -28.06 -9.24
C GLU A 133 -23.54 -27.22 -8.33
N LEU A 134 -24.11 -26.15 -8.89
CA LEU A 134 -25.16 -25.38 -8.23
C LEU A 134 -26.38 -26.25 -7.99
N VAL A 135 -26.94 -26.19 -6.78
CA VAL A 135 -28.08 -27.01 -6.37
C VAL A 135 -29.36 -26.52 -7.04
N GLN A 136 -29.52 -25.20 -7.18
CA GLN A 136 -30.67 -24.65 -7.90
C GLN A 136 -30.37 -24.52 -9.38
N GLU A 137 -31.19 -25.14 -10.23
CA GLU A 137 -31.00 -25.12 -11.69
C GLU A 137 -31.06 -23.71 -12.26
N ASP A 138 -31.94 -22.86 -11.75
CA ASP A 138 -32.10 -21.46 -12.17
C ASP A 138 -30.79 -20.66 -11.99
N ASN A 139 -29.99 -20.99 -10.97
CA ASN A 139 -28.71 -20.33 -10.70
C ASN A 139 -27.65 -20.58 -11.78
N ARG A 140 -27.80 -21.63 -12.61
CA ARG A 140 -26.88 -21.91 -13.73
C ARG A 140 -26.90 -20.79 -14.75
N SER A 141 -28.08 -20.28 -15.09
CA SER A 141 -28.24 -19.15 -16.00
C SER A 141 -27.60 -17.85 -15.46
N PHE A 142 -27.68 -17.64 -14.14
CA PHE A 142 -27.02 -16.53 -13.47
C PHE A 142 -25.49 -16.67 -13.46
N ALA A 143 -24.98 -17.90 -13.31
CA ALA A 143 -23.55 -18.16 -13.37
C ALA A 143 -23.00 -17.85 -14.77
N ASP A 144 -23.66 -18.32 -15.82
CA ASP A 144 -23.28 -18.04 -17.21
C ASP A 144 -23.31 -16.53 -17.49
N PHE A 145 -24.41 -15.86 -17.11
CA PHE A 145 -24.54 -14.41 -17.21
C PHE A 145 -23.39 -13.67 -16.53
N LEU A 146 -23.05 -14.02 -15.28
CA LEU A 146 -22.00 -13.36 -14.52
C LEU A 146 -20.61 -13.62 -15.09
N ILE A 147 -20.33 -14.81 -15.63
CA ILE A 147 -19.05 -15.13 -16.28
C ILE A 147 -18.83 -14.25 -17.51
N ASP A 148 -19.87 -14.04 -18.32
CA ASP A 148 -19.80 -13.24 -19.54
C ASP A 148 -19.86 -11.73 -19.27
N TYR A 149 -20.46 -11.31 -18.15
CA TYR A 149 -20.63 -9.90 -17.80
C TYR A 149 -19.29 -9.16 -17.64
N GLN A 150 -19.16 -7.98 -18.25
CA GLN A 150 -17.98 -7.12 -18.12
C GLN A 150 -18.39 -5.81 -17.45
N ALA A 151 -17.82 -5.53 -16.28
CA ALA A 151 -18.08 -4.28 -15.58
C ALA A 151 -17.53 -3.08 -16.37
N GLU A 152 -18.35 -2.04 -16.51
CA GLU A 152 -17.96 -0.82 -17.18
C GLU A 152 -16.83 -0.10 -16.43
N SER A 153 -15.99 0.61 -17.18
CA SER A 153 -14.89 1.40 -16.65
C SER A 153 -15.13 2.89 -16.91
N GLY A 154 -14.65 3.73 -15.99
CA GLY A 154 -14.69 5.20 -16.13
C GLY A 154 -15.81 5.88 -15.34
N PRO A 155 -15.86 7.22 -15.32
CA PRO A 155 -16.73 7.97 -14.41
C PRO A 155 -18.23 7.76 -14.64
N GLN A 156 -18.64 7.38 -15.85
CA GLN A 156 -20.03 7.13 -16.21
C GLN A 156 -20.36 5.63 -16.22
N ALA A 157 -19.61 4.81 -15.48
CA ALA A 157 -19.87 3.38 -15.42
C ALA A 157 -21.21 3.10 -14.74
N HIS A 158 -22.01 2.26 -15.39
CA HIS A 158 -23.23 1.69 -14.85
C HIS A 158 -23.04 0.20 -14.58
N ILE A 159 -23.95 -0.37 -13.79
CA ILE A 159 -23.99 -1.80 -13.53
C ILE A 159 -25.43 -2.27 -13.73
N ASP A 160 -25.59 -3.43 -14.35
CA ASP A 160 -26.89 -4.03 -14.58
C ASP A 160 -27.46 -4.54 -13.24
N PRO A 161 -28.67 -4.12 -12.83
CA PRO A 161 -29.31 -4.62 -11.61
C PRO A 161 -29.41 -6.15 -11.53
N GLN A 162 -29.46 -6.85 -12.67
CA GLN A 162 -29.43 -8.31 -12.72
C GLN A 162 -28.15 -8.89 -12.09
N VAL A 163 -27.03 -8.16 -12.09
CA VAL A 163 -25.79 -8.58 -11.42
C VAL A 163 -26.03 -8.78 -9.93
N GLY A 164 -26.76 -7.87 -9.27
CA GLY A 164 -27.04 -7.98 -7.84
C GLY A 164 -27.87 -9.22 -7.50
N LEU A 165 -28.90 -9.47 -8.31
CA LEU A 165 -29.77 -10.65 -8.17
C LEU A 165 -28.97 -11.94 -8.37
N ALA A 166 -28.18 -12.02 -9.45
CA ALA A 166 -27.36 -13.17 -9.78
C ALA A 166 -26.33 -13.47 -8.67
N VAL A 167 -25.65 -12.43 -8.17
CA VAL A 167 -24.66 -12.58 -7.09
C VAL A 167 -25.31 -13.11 -5.81
N GLN A 168 -26.47 -12.55 -5.41
CA GLN A 168 -27.17 -13.03 -4.21
C GLN A 168 -27.67 -14.46 -4.36
N ALA A 169 -28.18 -14.81 -5.55
CA ALA A 169 -28.68 -16.15 -5.83
C ALA A 169 -27.56 -17.20 -5.74
N ILE A 170 -26.41 -16.94 -6.35
CA ILE A 170 -25.23 -17.84 -6.29
C ILE A 170 -24.66 -17.91 -4.87
N TRP A 171 -24.52 -16.77 -4.17
CA TRP A 171 -23.94 -16.76 -2.83
C TRP A 171 -24.85 -17.37 -1.75
N SER A 172 -26.14 -17.51 -2.05
CA SER A 172 -27.12 -18.18 -1.17
C SER A 172 -27.36 -19.64 -1.56
N ASP A 173 -26.74 -20.13 -2.65
CA ASP A 173 -26.86 -21.53 -3.07
C ASP A 173 -26.15 -22.46 -2.06
N PRO A 174 -26.77 -23.58 -1.65
CA PRO A 174 -26.13 -24.54 -0.75
C PRO A 174 -24.78 -25.09 -1.25
N ALA A 175 -24.52 -25.07 -2.57
CA ALA A 175 -23.23 -25.42 -3.16
C ALA A 175 -22.05 -24.58 -2.60
N LYS A 176 -22.33 -23.38 -2.10
CA LYS A 176 -21.33 -22.52 -1.45
C LYS A 176 -20.63 -23.25 -0.31
N ASP A 177 -21.34 -24.00 0.52
CA ASP A 177 -20.74 -24.61 1.72
C ASP A 177 -19.66 -25.63 1.32
N GLN A 178 -19.91 -26.40 0.26
CA GLN A 178 -18.91 -27.30 -0.33
C GLN A 178 -17.70 -26.53 -0.89
N LEU A 179 -17.94 -25.40 -1.56
CA LEU A 179 -16.85 -24.55 -2.06
C LEU A 179 -15.97 -24.01 -0.92
N MET A 180 -16.58 -23.66 0.22
CA MET A 180 -15.86 -23.11 1.37
C MET A 180 -14.90 -24.13 2.02
N GLU A 181 -15.07 -25.43 1.78
CA GLU A 181 -14.10 -26.46 2.17
C GLU A 181 -12.77 -26.30 1.42
N HIS A 182 -12.81 -25.79 0.18
CA HIS A 182 -11.65 -25.57 -0.70
C HIS A 182 -11.07 -24.15 -0.65
N GLN A 183 -11.52 -23.29 0.26
CA GLN A 183 -11.15 -21.86 0.30
C GLN A 183 -9.65 -21.52 0.39
N THR A 184 -8.80 -22.48 0.75
CA THR A 184 -7.33 -22.32 0.77
C THR A 184 -6.68 -22.65 -0.57
N GLU A 185 -7.41 -23.31 -1.47
CA GLU A 185 -6.94 -23.84 -2.75
C GLU A 185 -7.22 -22.90 -3.92
N PHE A 186 -8.06 -21.89 -3.73
CA PHE A 186 -8.31 -20.84 -4.71
C PHE A 186 -8.17 -19.45 -4.10
N TYR A 187 -7.96 -18.47 -4.96
CA TYR A 187 -7.88 -17.09 -4.54
C TYR A 187 -9.28 -16.46 -4.55
N LEU A 188 -9.67 -15.90 -3.41
CA LEU A 188 -10.83 -15.03 -3.26
C LEU A 188 -10.41 -13.74 -2.54
N MET A 189 -10.98 -12.62 -2.97
CA MET A 189 -10.74 -11.36 -2.28
C MET A 189 -11.32 -11.41 -0.86
N ASP A 190 -10.56 -10.95 0.13
CA ASP A 190 -11.01 -10.87 1.53
C ASP A 190 -12.33 -10.08 1.72
N SER A 191 -12.60 -9.10 0.86
CA SER A 191 -13.82 -8.29 0.88
C SER A 191 -14.99 -8.91 0.12
N ALA A 192 -14.85 -10.10 -0.49
CA ALA A 192 -15.87 -10.69 -1.35
C ALA A 192 -17.22 -10.83 -0.66
N GLU A 193 -17.23 -11.37 0.56
CA GLU A 193 -18.46 -11.57 1.34
C GLU A 193 -19.21 -10.26 1.60
N TYR A 194 -18.49 -9.16 1.89
CA TYR A 194 -19.10 -7.84 2.03
C TYR A 194 -19.79 -7.40 0.74
N PHE A 195 -19.12 -7.54 -0.39
CA PHE A 195 -19.70 -7.14 -1.68
C PHE A 195 -20.93 -7.98 -2.03
N PHE A 196 -20.93 -9.27 -1.69
CA PHE A 196 -22.07 -10.14 -1.93
C PHE A 196 -23.27 -9.79 -1.05
N GLN A 197 -23.04 -9.48 0.23
CA GLN A 197 -24.10 -9.03 1.15
C GLN A 197 -24.69 -7.69 0.71
N GLU A 198 -23.85 -6.78 0.24
CA GLU A 198 -24.23 -5.43 -0.20
C GLU A 198 -24.62 -5.34 -1.68
N ALA A 199 -24.68 -6.46 -2.40
CA ALA A 199 -24.80 -6.50 -3.86
C ALA A 199 -26.00 -5.69 -4.37
N MET A 200 -27.17 -5.82 -3.71
CA MET A 200 -28.38 -5.09 -4.10
C MET A 200 -28.29 -3.58 -3.88
N ARG A 201 -27.58 -3.14 -2.82
CA ARG A 201 -27.30 -1.72 -2.61
C ARG A 201 -26.33 -1.19 -3.67
N ILE A 202 -25.31 -1.98 -4.01
CA ILE A 202 -24.29 -1.62 -5.00
C ILE A 202 -24.89 -1.46 -6.39
N VAL A 203 -25.84 -2.31 -6.79
CA VAL A 203 -26.46 -2.22 -8.13
C VAL A 203 -27.67 -1.28 -8.20
N ALA A 204 -27.99 -0.56 -7.12
CA ALA A 204 -29.08 0.40 -7.12
C ALA A 204 -28.80 1.57 -8.10
N PRO A 205 -29.81 2.11 -8.81
CA PRO A 205 -29.62 3.18 -9.77
C PRO A 205 -28.98 4.45 -9.19
N ASP A 206 -29.32 4.77 -7.94
CA ASP A 206 -28.85 5.92 -7.16
C ASP A 206 -27.64 5.58 -6.26
N TYR A 207 -26.98 4.44 -6.51
CA TYR A 207 -25.85 4.01 -5.70
C TYR A 207 -24.70 5.03 -5.67
N LEU A 208 -24.44 5.53 -4.47
CA LEU A 208 -23.23 6.27 -4.11
C LEU A 208 -22.42 5.43 -3.11
N PRO A 209 -21.15 5.10 -3.41
CA PRO A 209 -20.30 4.37 -2.48
C PRO A 209 -20.18 5.10 -1.14
N ASN A 210 -20.19 4.35 -0.05
CA ASN A 210 -19.88 4.88 1.28
C ASN A 210 -18.40 4.64 1.63
N GLU A 211 -17.95 5.14 2.79
CA GLU A 211 -16.56 4.96 3.23
C GLU A 211 -16.16 3.48 3.39
N MET A 212 -17.10 2.60 3.76
CA MET A 212 -16.84 1.16 3.88
C MET A 212 -16.62 0.50 2.51
N ASP A 213 -17.39 0.90 1.49
CA ASP A 213 -17.17 0.50 0.10
C ASP A 213 -15.77 0.91 -0.34
N VAL A 214 -15.37 2.16 -0.05
CA VAL A 214 -14.04 2.68 -0.40
C VAL A 214 -12.94 1.92 0.33
N LEU A 215 -13.08 1.64 1.63
CA LEU A 215 -12.09 0.91 2.41
C LEU A 215 -11.90 -0.53 1.92
N ARG A 216 -12.98 -1.17 1.48
CA ARG A 216 -12.99 -2.56 1.00
C ARG A 216 -12.69 -2.70 -0.49
N ALA A 217 -12.88 -1.63 -1.27
CA ALA A 217 -12.53 -1.55 -2.67
C ALA A 217 -11.03 -1.74 -2.87
N ARG A 218 -10.71 -2.54 -3.88
CA ARG A 218 -9.37 -2.98 -4.20
C ARG A 218 -9.00 -2.54 -5.61
N THR A 219 -7.91 -1.80 -5.66
CA THR A 219 -7.17 -1.51 -6.88
C THR A 219 -5.73 -1.92 -6.65
N LYS A 220 -5.12 -2.59 -7.64
CA LYS A 220 -3.68 -2.91 -7.58
C LYS A 220 -2.89 -1.60 -7.59
N THR A 221 -2.27 -1.27 -6.47
CA THR A 221 -1.40 -0.10 -6.35
C THR A 221 -0.14 -0.28 -7.19
N THR A 222 0.08 0.63 -8.14
CA THR A 222 1.27 0.67 -8.99
C THR A 222 2.01 1.99 -8.78
N GLY A 223 3.34 1.95 -8.65
CA GLY A 223 4.14 3.14 -8.36
C GLY A 223 4.13 3.54 -6.89
N ILE A 224 4.29 4.85 -6.67
CA ILE A 224 4.47 5.48 -5.36
C ILE A 224 3.46 6.62 -5.26
N TYR A 225 2.65 6.61 -4.20
CA TYR A 225 1.67 7.64 -3.92
C TYR A 225 2.05 8.35 -2.62
N GLU A 226 1.93 9.68 -2.63
CA GLU A 226 2.25 10.53 -1.49
C GLU A 226 0.98 11.12 -0.90
N THR A 227 0.90 11.18 0.43
CA THR A 227 -0.19 11.84 1.14
C THR A 227 0.37 12.65 2.29
N ARG A 228 -0.04 13.91 2.38
CA ARG A 228 0.37 14.82 3.46
C ARG A 228 -0.83 15.14 4.34
N PHE A 229 -0.64 15.08 5.65
CA PHE A 229 -1.67 15.43 6.62
C PHE A 229 -1.05 15.87 7.95
N GLN A 230 -1.83 16.59 8.76
CA GLN A 230 -1.42 17.00 10.11
C GLN A 230 -1.96 16.01 11.14
N MET A 231 -1.08 15.52 12.02
CA MET A 231 -1.43 14.64 13.14
C MET A 231 -1.06 15.31 14.47
N GLY A 232 -1.93 16.20 14.93
CA GLY A 232 -1.63 17.09 16.05
C GLY A 232 -0.57 18.13 15.65
N GLN A 233 0.60 18.09 16.29
CA GLN A 233 1.72 18.99 15.97
C GLN A 233 2.70 18.38 14.93
N LEU A 234 2.50 17.13 14.54
CA LEU A 234 3.36 16.43 13.58
C LEU A 234 2.83 16.65 12.16
N SER A 235 3.69 17.14 11.27
CA SER A 235 3.43 17.15 9.84
C SER A 235 3.83 15.81 9.26
N ILE A 236 2.88 15.00 8.80
CA ILE A 236 3.14 13.65 8.27
C ILE A 236 3.19 13.68 6.75
N HIS A 237 4.24 13.08 6.19
CA HIS A 237 4.35 12.79 4.76
C HIS A 237 4.43 11.28 4.57
N MET A 238 3.30 10.69 4.21
CA MET A 238 3.14 9.24 4.07
C MET A 238 3.31 8.81 2.61
N PHE A 239 4.07 7.73 2.42
CA PHE A 239 4.32 7.11 1.12
C PHE A 239 3.68 5.72 1.08
N ASP A 240 2.76 5.50 0.15
CA ASP A 240 2.19 4.18 -0.18
C ASP A 240 2.81 3.67 -1.47
N VAL A 241 3.38 2.47 -1.39
CA VAL A 241 4.08 1.84 -2.50
C VAL A 241 3.44 0.50 -2.86
N GLY A 242 3.47 0.15 -4.14
CA GLY A 242 3.01 -1.17 -4.60
C GLY A 242 3.75 -2.31 -3.88
N GLY A 243 3.01 -3.26 -3.31
CA GLY A 243 3.56 -4.39 -2.53
C GLY A 243 4.00 -5.61 -3.35
N GLN A 244 3.58 -5.67 -4.61
CA GLN A 244 3.86 -6.78 -5.52
C GLN A 244 5.32 -6.78 -5.96
N ARG A 245 5.87 -7.96 -6.30
CA ARG A 245 7.29 -8.12 -6.62
C ARG A 245 7.76 -7.19 -7.74
N SER A 246 6.93 -6.97 -8.76
CA SER A 246 7.22 -6.06 -9.88
C SER A 246 7.41 -4.60 -9.44
N GLU A 247 6.78 -4.19 -8.35
CA GLU A 247 6.78 -2.80 -7.87
C GLU A 247 7.93 -2.51 -6.91
N ARG A 248 8.50 -3.53 -6.25
CA ARG A 248 9.51 -3.36 -5.19
C ARG A 248 10.79 -2.66 -5.66
N LYS A 249 11.15 -2.78 -6.94
CA LYS A 249 12.30 -2.07 -7.52
C LYS A 249 12.17 -0.55 -7.42
N LYS A 250 10.94 -0.03 -7.36
CA LYS A 250 10.65 1.42 -7.27
C LYS A 250 10.81 1.95 -5.84
N TRP A 251 10.80 1.08 -4.82
CA TRP A 251 10.82 1.48 -3.41
C TRP A 251 12.05 2.33 -3.04
N ILE A 252 13.19 2.06 -3.66
CA ILE A 252 14.44 2.81 -3.40
C ILE A 252 14.28 4.32 -3.60
N HIS A 253 13.36 4.76 -4.46
CA HIS A 253 13.11 6.17 -4.74
C HIS A 253 12.49 6.95 -3.56
N CYS A 254 12.07 6.25 -2.50
CA CYS A 254 11.50 6.87 -1.31
C CYS A 254 12.25 6.55 -0.01
N PHE A 255 13.43 5.91 -0.06
CA PHE A 255 14.17 5.46 1.13
C PHE A 255 14.99 6.55 1.84
N GLU A 256 15.22 7.69 1.20
CA GLU A 256 15.97 8.78 1.83
C GLU A 256 15.18 9.47 2.95
N ASN A 257 15.84 9.74 4.08
CA ASN A 257 15.31 10.49 5.22
C ASN A 257 13.97 9.96 5.77
N VAL A 258 13.78 8.63 5.81
CA VAL A 258 12.58 8.01 6.39
C VAL A 258 12.66 8.03 7.92
N THR A 259 11.70 8.71 8.55
CA THR A 259 11.58 8.80 10.01
C THR A 259 11.08 7.48 10.61
N SER A 260 10.09 6.85 9.98
CA SER A 260 9.50 5.60 10.46
C SER A 260 8.96 4.77 9.32
N ILE A 261 9.03 3.44 9.46
CA ILE A 261 8.39 2.49 8.55
C ILE A 261 7.19 1.90 9.26
N ILE A 262 6.05 1.87 8.57
CA ILE A 262 4.93 1.03 8.95
C ILE A 262 4.97 -0.18 8.02
N PHE A 263 5.37 -1.34 8.56
CA PHE A 263 5.40 -2.59 7.82
C PHE A 263 4.09 -3.35 8.06
N CYS A 264 3.32 -3.55 7.01
CA CYS A 264 2.01 -4.20 7.07
C CYS A 264 2.12 -5.68 6.70
N VAL A 265 1.67 -6.54 7.59
CA VAL A 265 1.58 -7.99 7.45
C VAL A 265 0.11 -8.37 7.52
N ALA A 266 -0.41 -9.11 6.54
CA ALA A 266 -1.73 -9.72 6.67
C ALA A 266 -1.60 -11.06 7.41
N LEU A 267 -2.11 -11.10 8.64
CA LEU A 267 -2.11 -12.33 9.45
C LEU A 267 -2.88 -13.46 8.77
N SER A 268 -3.95 -13.14 8.04
CA SER A 268 -4.82 -14.11 7.36
C SER A 268 -4.16 -14.84 6.18
N GLU A 269 -2.95 -14.46 5.77
CA GLU A 269 -2.26 -15.03 4.60
C GLU A 269 -1.36 -16.24 4.95
N TYR A 270 -1.43 -16.76 6.20
CA TYR A 270 -0.56 -17.85 6.67
C TYR A 270 -0.74 -19.19 5.95
N ASP A 271 -1.92 -19.43 5.38
CA ASP A 271 -2.32 -20.65 4.69
C ASP A 271 -2.52 -20.45 3.18
N GLN A 272 -2.10 -19.30 2.65
CA GLN A 272 -2.28 -18.93 1.24
C GLN A 272 -0.95 -18.97 0.47
N VAL A 273 -1.06 -19.18 -0.84
CA VAL A 273 0.06 -19.09 -1.79
C VAL A 273 0.04 -17.76 -2.55
N LEU A 274 1.19 -17.34 -3.09
CA LEU A 274 1.27 -16.10 -3.86
C LEU A 274 0.49 -16.23 -5.18
N LEU A 275 -0.20 -15.15 -5.55
CA LEU A 275 -0.81 -15.02 -6.88
C LEU A 275 0.24 -15.09 -8.01
N GLU A 276 1.44 -14.60 -7.74
CA GLU A 276 2.54 -14.56 -8.69
C GLU A 276 3.29 -15.90 -8.80
N GLU A 277 3.17 -16.76 -7.78
CA GLU A 277 3.92 -18.03 -7.66
C GLU A 277 3.22 -19.01 -6.70
N SER A 278 2.51 -19.99 -7.25
CA SER A 278 1.64 -20.91 -6.48
C SER A 278 2.39 -21.88 -5.56
N SER A 279 3.71 -22.02 -5.69
CA SER A 279 4.55 -22.87 -4.82
C SER A 279 4.95 -22.19 -3.52
N GLN A 280 4.76 -20.88 -3.39
CA GLN A 280 5.30 -20.10 -2.29
C GLN A 280 4.21 -19.56 -1.36
N ASN A 281 4.35 -19.87 -0.07
CA ASN A 281 3.48 -19.35 0.98
C ASN A 281 3.63 -17.82 1.15
N ARG A 282 2.50 -17.11 1.25
CA ARG A 282 2.46 -15.64 1.35
C ARG A 282 3.07 -15.11 2.65
N MET A 283 2.84 -15.77 3.78
CA MET A 283 3.42 -15.36 5.06
C MET A 283 4.94 -15.53 5.06
N MET A 284 5.45 -16.60 4.45
CA MET A 284 6.90 -16.79 4.29
C MET A 284 7.53 -15.71 3.40
N GLU A 285 6.86 -15.33 2.30
CA GLU A 285 7.28 -14.18 1.49
C GLU A 285 7.28 -12.88 2.28
N SER A 286 6.29 -12.66 3.15
CA SER A 286 6.24 -11.49 4.04
C SER A 286 7.40 -11.45 5.02
N LEU A 287 7.80 -12.60 5.59
CA LEU A 287 8.98 -12.73 6.44
C LEU A 287 10.28 -12.41 5.69
N LEU A 288 10.46 -12.95 4.48
CA LEU A 288 11.62 -12.66 3.63
C LEU A 288 11.70 -11.18 3.25
N LEU A 289 10.56 -10.58 2.92
CA LEU A 289 10.46 -9.17 2.62
C LEU A 289 10.82 -8.32 3.84
N PHE A 290 10.31 -8.67 5.02
CA PHE A 290 10.62 -7.98 6.26
C PHE A 290 12.10 -8.09 6.62
N ASP A 291 12.71 -9.29 6.49
CA ASP A 291 14.15 -9.50 6.70
C ASP A 291 14.99 -8.55 5.84
N SER A 292 14.63 -8.40 4.56
CA SER A 292 15.32 -7.48 3.64
C SER A 292 15.19 -6.00 4.03
N VAL A 293 14.05 -5.62 4.62
CA VAL A 293 13.76 -4.23 5.01
C VAL A 293 14.45 -3.92 6.33
N VAL A 294 14.20 -4.71 7.38
CA VAL A 294 14.68 -4.43 8.73
C VAL A 294 16.21 -4.46 8.82
N ASN A 295 16.88 -5.26 7.98
CA ASN A 295 18.34 -5.33 7.92
C ASN A 295 18.97 -4.46 6.82
N SER A 296 18.18 -3.60 6.18
CA SER A 296 18.68 -2.67 5.16
C SER A 296 19.50 -1.54 5.77
N ARG A 297 20.63 -1.21 5.13
CA ARG A 297 21.48 -0.06 5.50
C ARG A 297 20.76 1.28 5.43
N TRP A 298 19.70 1.37 4.62
CA TRP A 298 18.89 2.59 4.50
C TRP A 298 18.11 2.91 5.79
N PHE A 299 17.86 1.91 6.63
CA PHE A 299 16.93 2.01 7.76
C PHE A 299 17.58 1.78 9.13
N MET A 300 18.92 1.86 9.23
CA MET A 300 19.67 1.58 10.47
C MET A 300 19.27 2.46 11.67
N ARG A 301 18.63 3.61 11.43
CA ARG A 301 18.15 4.53 12.48
C ARG A 301 16.63 4.72 12.44
N THR A 302 15.93 3.95 11.62
CA THR A 302 14.49 4.08 11.43
C THR A 302 13.77 3.19 12.43
N SER A 303 12.70 3.70 13.03
CA SER A 303 11.81 2.89 13.87
C SER A 303 10.83 2.10 13.02
N ILE A 304 10.59 0.84 13.40
CA ILE A 304 9.71 -0.06 12.68
C ILE A 304 8.42 -0.26 13.47
N ILE A 305 7.31 0.17 12.90
CA ILE A 305 5.98 -0.12 13.39
C ILE A 305 5.47 -1.31 12.59
N LEU A 306 5.17 -2.42 13.27
CA LEU A 306 4.73 -3.65 12.63
C LEU A 306 3.22 -3.81 12.79
N PHE A 307 2.48 -3.64 11.70
CA PHE A 307 1.04 -3.88 11.70
C PHE A 307 0.76 -5.33 11.33
N LEU A 308 0.25 -6.06 12.31
CA LEU A 308 -0.29 -7.41 12.16
C LEU A 308 -1.78 -7.27 11.84
N ASN A 309 -2.05 -7.05 10.56
CA ASN A 309 -3.34 -6.67 10.01
C ASN A 309 -4.23 -7.87 9.67
N LYS A 310 -5.51 -7.60 9.39
CA LYS A 310 -6.55 -8.60 9.06
C LYS A 310 -6.76 -9.61 10.19
N VAL A 311 -6.68 -9.14 11.44
CA VAL A 311 -6.83 -9.97 12.64
C VAL A 311 -8.23 -10.60 12.75
N ASP A 312 -9.24 -9.92 12.21
CA ASP A 312 -10.62 -10.38 12.05
C ASP A 312 -10.71 -11.64 11.19
N ILE A 313 -10.12 -11.60 9.99
CA ILE A 313 -10.11 -12.74 9.06
C ILE A 313 -9.22 -13.86 9.62
N PHE A 314 -8.08 -13.50 10.21
CA PHE A 314 -7.19 -14.46 10.87
C PHE A 314 -7.90 -15.26 11.96
N LYS A 315 -8.68 -14.58 12.82
CA LYS A 315 -9.48 -15.22 13.88
C LYS A 315 -10.49 -16.22 13.32
N GLN A 316 -11.15 -15.90 12.22
CA GLN A 316 -12.10 -16.81 11.57
C GLN A 316 -11.39 -18.04 10.97
N LYS A 317 -10.20 -17.86 10.41
CA LYS A 317 -9.44 -18.91 9.72
C LYS A 317 -8.78 -19.93 10.66
N LEU A 318 -8.35 -19.52 11.85
CA LEU A 318 -7.63 -20.43 12.76
C LEU A 318 -8.43 -21.68 13.16
N GLY A 319 -9.76 -21.59 13.20
CA GLY A 319 -10.62 -22.74 13.55
C GLY A 319 -10.74 -23.78 12.44
N ARG A 320 -10.56 -23.39 11.18
CA ARG A 320 -10.75 -24.24 9.99
C ARG A 320 -9.44 -24.64 9.31
N SER A 321 -8.41 -23.83 9.44
CA SER A 321 -7.09 -24.02 8.86
C SER A 321 -6.05 -23.88 9.98
N PRO A 322 -5.67 -24.98 10.68
CA PRO A 322 -4.75 -24.90 11.81
C PRO A 322 -3.39 -24.33 11.41
N LEU A 323 -2.89 -23.33 12.15
CA LEU A 323 -1.60 -22.69 11.87
C LEU A 323 -0.43 -23.69 11.87
N SER A 324 -0.51 -24.75 12.68
CA SER A 324 0.49 -25.83 12.77
C SER A 324 0.71 -26.58 11.46
N ASN A 325 -0.26 -26.58 10.54
CA ASN A 325 -0.10 -27.22 9.23
C ASN A 325 0.92 -26.48 8.35
N TYR A 326 1.10 -25.18 8.58
CA TYR A 326 2.01 -24.32 7.82
C TYR A 326 3.26 -23.94 8.63
N PHE A 327 3.14 -23.99 9.95
CA PHE A 327 4.19 -23.69 10.90
C PHE A 327 4.29 -24.84 11.92
N PRO A 328 4.98 -25.95 11.60
CA PRO A 328 4.98 -27.16 12.42
C PRO A 328 5.52 -26.98 13.85
N ASP A 329 6.33 -25.95 14.09
CA ASP A 329 6.87 -25.58 15.39
C ASP A 329 5.87 -24.80 16.29
N TYR A 330 4.69 -24.44 15.76
CA TYR A 330 3.63 -23.78 16.52
C TYR A 330 2.75 -24.78 17.29
N THR A 331 2.63 -24.58 18.61
CA THR A 331 1.88 -25.46 19.52
C THR A 331 0.72 -24.77 20.23
N GLY A 332 0.40 -23.52 19.88
CA GLY A 332 -0.61 -22.71 20.59
C GLY A 332 -2.06 -23.03 20.25
N GLY A 333 -2.33 -23.95 19.32
CA GLY A 333 -3.68 -24.31 18.88
C GLY A 333 -4.44 -23.14 18.23
N ILE A 334 -5.76 -23.11 18.39
CA ILE A 334 -6.65 -22.09 17.77
C ILE A 334 -6.68 -20.74 18.51
N ASP A 335 -5.85 -20.55 19.53
CA ASP A 335 -5.79 -19.29 20.30
C ASP A 335 -5.17 -18.17 19.46
N VAL A 336 -6.00 -17.18 19.11
CA VAL A 336 -5.63 -16.03 18.28
C VAL A 336 -4.44 -15.26 18.86
N ASN A 337 -4.40 -15.07 20.17
CA ASN A 337 -3.34 -14.30 20.81
C ASN A 337 -2.02 -15.06 20.80
N LYS A 338 -2.05 -16.38 21.06
CA LYS A 338 -0.86 -17.23 20.95
C LYS A 338 -0.34 -17.30 19.52
N ALA A 339 -1.23 -17.45 18.55
CA ALA A 339 -0.90 -17.50 17.14
C ALA A 339 -0.29 -16.18 16.64
N ALA A 340 -0.89 -15.04 17.01
CA ALA A 340 -0.36 -13.73 16.68
C ALA A 340 0.99 -13.45 17.34
N LYS A 341 1.17 -13.82 18.63
CA LYS A 341 2.46 -13.72 19.33
C LYS A 341 3.53 -14.60 18.70
N TYR A 342 3.17 -15.80 18.25
CA TYR A 342 4.06 -16.68 17.53
C TYR A 342 4.53 -16.06 16.21
N LEU A 343 3.61 -15.54 15.41
CA LEU A 343 3.97 -14.86 14.16
C LEU A 343 4.84 -13.62 14.43
N LEU A 344 4.49 -12.81 15.42
CA LEU A 344 5.32 -11.68 15.88
C LEU A 344 6.73 -12.15 16.26
N TRP A 345 6.86 -13.25 17.00
CA TRP A 345 8.15 -13.83 17.36
C TRP A 345 8.95 -14.21 16.11
N ARG A 346 8.34 -14.81 15.08
CA ARG A 346 9.00 -15.11 13.80
C ARG A 346 9.53 -13.85 13.10
N PHE A 347 8.76 -12.77 13.08
CA PHE A 347 9.22 -11.47 12.55
C PHE A 347 10.36 -10.88 13.37
N ASN A 348 10.32 -11.02 14.70
CA ASN A 348 11.40 -10.55 15.55
C ASN A 348 12.71 -11.35 15.36
N GLN A 349 12.62 -12.66 15.07
CA GLN A 349 13.80 -13.51 14.82
C GLN A 349 14.64 -13.04 13.62
N VAL A 350 14.02 -12.46 12.60
CA VAL A 350 14.75 -11.97 11.42
C VAL A 350 15.30 -10.54 11.60
N ASN A 351 14.95 -9.85 12.69
CA ASN A 351 15.47 -8.51 13.03
C ASN A 351 16.89 -8.57 13.63
N ARG A 352 17.88 -8.88 12.77
CA ARG A 352 19.30 -8.97 13.15
C ARG A 352 19.95 -7.61 13.41
N ALA A 353 19.40 -6.55 12.82
CA ALA A 353 19.81 -5.17 13.07
C ALA A 353 19.35 -4.64 14.43
N HIS A 354 18.52 -5.40 15.18
CA HIS A 354 17.98 -5.02 16.48
C HIS A 354 17.28 -3.65 16.46
N LEU A 355 16.60 -3.33 15.36
CA LEU A 355 15.81 -2.11 15.26
C LEU A 355 14.64 -2.16 16.25
N ASN A 356 14.23 -1.00 16.75
CA ASN A 356 13.05 -0.88 17.60
C ASN A 356 11.81 -1.29 16.81
N LEU A 357 11.15 -2.37 17.28
CA LEU A 357 9.98 -2.97 16.65
C LEU A 357 8.76 -2.75 17.54
N TYR A 358 7.76 -2.02 17.03
CA TYR A 358 6.53 -1.67 17.73
C TYR A 358 5.33 -2.38 17.10
N PRO A 359 4.91 -3.54 17.64
CA PRO A 359 3.85 -4.34 17.03
C PRO A 359 2.46 -3.87 17.44
N HIS A 360 1.53 -3.85 16.46
CA HIS A 360 0.12 -3.58 16.68
C HIS A 360 -0.73 -4.59 15.93
N LEU A 361 -1.75 -5.14 16.60
CA LEU A 361 -2.82 -5.88 15.92
C LEU A 361 -3.81 -4.89 15.32
N THR A 362 -4.07 -5.03 14.04
CA THR A 362 -4.91 -4.08 13.31
C THR A 362 -6.00 -4.76 12.51
N GLN A 363 -7.12 -4.08 12.40
CA GLN A 363 -8.13 -4.32 11.38
C GLN A 363 -8.27 -3.02 10.58
N ALA A 364 -7.60 -2.95 9.43
CA ALA A 364 -7.55 -1.72 8.64
C ALA A 364 -8.92 -1.24 8.14
N THR A 365 -9.94 -2.10 8.13
CA THR A 365 -11.33 -1.76 7.80
C THR A 365 -12.10 -1.17 8.98
N ASP A 366 -11.59 -1.24 10.21
CA ASP A 366 -12.21 -0.64 11.40
C ASP A 366 -11.53 0.70 11.73
N THR A 367 -12.26 1.79 11.51
CA THR A 367 -11.79 3.15 11.76
C THR A 367 -11.50 3.41 13.25
N SER A 368 -12.25 2.80 14.18
CA SER A 368 -12.02 2.98 15.63
C SER A 368 -10.73 2.30 16.06
N ASN A 369 -10.49 1.06 15.58
CA ASN A 369 -9.23 0.36 15.80
C ASN A 369 -8.03 1.17 15.28
N ILE A 370 -8.13 1.69 14.05
CA ILE A 370 -7.05 2.47 13.44
C ILE A 370 -6.80 3.80 14.16
N ARG A 371 -7.85 4.50 14.64
CA ARG A 371 -7.67 5.71 15.47
C ARG A 371 -6.86 5.42 16.74
N LEU A 372 -7.16 4.32 17.44
CA LEU A 372 -6.43 3.92 18.65
C LEU A 372 -4.98 3.54 18.35
N VAL A 373 -4.76 2.74 17.31
CA VAL A 373 -3.41 2.32 16.90
C VAL A 373 -2.57 3.53 16.48
N PHE A 374 -3.12 4.47 15.70
CA PHE A 374 -2.38 5.64 15.27
C PHE A 374 -2.10 6.65 16.39
N ALA A 375 -2.92 6.68 17.43
CA ALA A 375 -2.59 7.44 18.65
C ALA A 375 -1.31 6.89 19.31
N ALA A 376 -1.17 5.58 19.44
CA ALA A 376 0.04 4.96 19.98
C ALA A 376 1.27 5.13 19.05
N VAL A 377 1.06 5.05 17.73
CA VAL A 377 2.09 5.33 16.72
C VAL A 377 2.56 6.79 16.82
N LYS A 378 1.65 7.74 16.98
CA LYS A 378 1.99 9.16 17.16
C LYS A 378 2.93 9.38 18.35
N GLU A 379 2.63 8.75 19.49
CA GLU A 379 3.49 8.82 20.68
C GLU A 379 4.87 8.22 20.42
N THR A 380 4.93 7.10 19.72
CA THR A 380 6.19 6.44 19.35
C THR A 380 7.05 7.35 18.46
N ILE A 381 6.45 7.94 17.42
CA ILE A 381 7.12 8.85 16.51
C ILE A 381 7.62 10.09 17.25
N LEU A 382 6.78 10.67 18.12
CA LEU A 382 7.13 11.85 18.90
C LEU A 382 8.30 11.58 19.85
N ASN A 383 8.27 10.45 20.57
CA ASN A 383 9.34 10.07 21.49
C ASN A 383 10.67 9.86 20.77
N ASN A 384 10.66 9.27 19.57
CA ASN A 384 11.87 9.10 18.77
C ASN A 384 12.39 10.45 18.26
N ALA A 385 11.52 11.34 17.79
CA ALA A 385 11.91 12.69 17.36
C ALA A 385 12.49 13.53 18.51
N LEU A 386 11.97 13.37 19.73
CA LEU A 386 12.49 14.03 20.93
C LEU A 386 13.87 13.49 21.33
N LYS A 387 14.10 12.17 21.25
CA LYS A 387 15.42 11.55 21.48
C LYS A 387 16.45 12.02 20.44
N ASP A 388 16.07 12.06 19.17
CA ASP A 388 16.96 12.49 18.09
C ASP A 388 17.33 13.98 18.20
N SER A 389 16.48 14.79 18.83
CA SER A 389 16.77 16.21 19.13
C SER A 389 17.58 16.43 20.41
N GLY A 390 17.88 15.38 21.18
CA GLY A 390 18.68 15.46 22.42
C GLY A 390 17.93 16.09 23.60
N ILE A 391 16.60 16.15 23.54
CA ILE A 391 15.74 16.67 24.63
C ILE A 391 15.48 15.59 25.68
N LEU A 392 15.53 14.31 25.28
CA LEU A 392 15.41 13.09 26.10
C LEU A 392 16.65 12.24 25.89
#